data_AF-A0A6I3LFU4-F1
#
_entry.id   AF-A0A6I3LFU4-F1
#
_cell.length_a   1.000
_cell.length_b   1.000
_cell.length_c   1.000
_cell.angle_alpha   90.00
_cell.angle_beta   90.00
_cell.angle_gamma   90.00
#
_symmetry.space_group_name_H-M   'P 1'
#
loop_
_entity.id
_entity.type
_entity.pdbx_description
1 polymer ?
#
loop_
_entity_poly.entity_id
_entity_poly.type
_entity_poly.pdbx_seq_one_letter_code
_entity_poly.pdbx_strand_id
1 'polypeptide(L)'
;MPRKIDMATGRDALDAVAAQVAPARTDLATAVRYLLQLLEERAPGKSVEVRVPPFGAVQVVDGPAHTRGTPPNVVETDPATWVALATGRETWADAWADGRISASGTRADISHLLPVRW
;
A
#
# COMPACT_ATOMS: atom_id res chain seq x y z
N MET A 1 7.34 8.96 14.63
CA MET A 1 6.63 8.83 13.33
C MET A 1 7.49 9.46 12.26
N PRO A 2 7.65 8.83 11.08
CA PRO A 2 8.24 9.53 9.93
C PRO A 2 7.43 10.80 9.62
N ARG A 3 8.09 11.81 9.07
CA ARG A 3 7.45 13.09 8.71
C ARG A 3 6.39 12.83 7.63
N LYS A 4 5.19 13.41 7.81
CA LYS A 4 4.10 13.36 6.81
C LYS A 4 4.61 13.89 5.46
N ILE A 5 4.35 13.15 4.38
CA ILE A 5 4.60 13.60 3.01
C ILE A 5 3.42 14.48 2.60
N ASP A 6 3.69 15.71 2.21
CA ASP A 6 2.65 16.63 1.73
C ASP A 6 2.16 16.24 0.33
N MET A 7 0.99 16.75 -0.04
CA MET A 7 0.31 16.40 -1.30
C MET A 7 1.13 16.76 -2.54
N ALA A 8 1.85 17.88 -2.52
CA ALA A 8 2.64 18.34 -3.67
C ALA A 8 3.82 17.38 -3.90
N THR A 9 4.61 17.12 -2.85
CA THR A 9 5.74 16.17 -2.89
C THR A 9 5.29 14.77 -3.30
N GLY A 10 4.14 14.32 -2.78
CA GLY A 10 3.57 13.02 -3.12
C GLY A 10 3.17 12.91 -4.58
N ARG A 11 2.51 13.94 -5.14
CA ARG A 11 2.10 13.99 -6.55
C ARG A 11 3.29 14.10 -7.49
N ASP A 12 4.25 14.94 -7.19
CA ASP A 12 5.48 15.08 -7.99
C ASP A 12 6.22 13.73 -8.09
N ALA A 13 6.29 12.97 -7.01
CA ALA A 13 6.87 11.64 -7.01
C ALA A 13 6.06 10.63 -7.85
N LEU A 14 4.73 10.68 -7.79
CA LEU A 14 3.86 9.82 -8.61
C LEU A 14 3.99 10.14 -10.10
N ASP A 15 4.10 11.41 -10.47
CA ASP A 15 4.33 11.85 -11.85
C ASP A 15 5.70 11.41 -12.34
N ALA A 16 6.75 11.57 -11.52
CA ALA A 16 8.10 11.10 -11.83
C ALA A 16 8.16 9.57 -12.02
N VAL A 17 7.42 8.81 -11.20
CA VAL A 17 7.28 7.36 -11.34
C VAL A 17 6.53 6.98 -12.61
N ALA A 18 5.47 7.70 -12.97
CA ALA A 18 4.67 7.43 -14.16
C ALA A 18 5.43 7.71 -15.47
N ALA A 19 6.35 8.68 -15.47
CA ALA A 19 7.07 9.11 -16.64
C ALA A 19 8.22 8.16 -17.06
N GLN A 20 8.58 7.16 -16.24
CA GLN A 20 9.79 6.35 -16.43
C GLN A 20 9.49 4.86 -16.27
N VAL A 21 10.05 4.04 -17.15
CA VAL A 21 9.99 2.56 -17.02
C VAL A 21 10.77 2.09 -15.78
N ALA A 22 11.88 2.75 -15.47
CA ALA A 22 12.71 2.48 -14.30
C ALA A 22 12.90 3.78 -13.50
N PRO A 23 11.98 4.11 -12.58
CA PRO A 23 12.05 5.36 -11.83
C PRO A 23 13.21 5.38 -10.83
N ALA A 24 13.65 6.59 -10.46
CA ALA A 24 14.64 6.74 -9.41
C ALA A 24 14.13 6.14 -8.10
N ARG A 25 15.03 5.46 -7.37
CA ARG A 25 14.69 4.79 -6.10
C ARG A 25 14.05 5.74 -5.09
N THR A 26 14.45 7.00 -5.08
CA THR A 26 13.91 8.05 -4.19
C THR A 26 12.47 8.40 -4.52
N ASP A 27 12.14 8.51 -5.80
CA ASP A 27 10.78 8.86 -6.25
C ASP A 27 9.84 7.70 -5.98
N LEU A 28 10.28 6.48 -6.29
CA LEU A 28 9.52 5.26 -5.97
C LEU A 28 9.30 5.11 -4.45
N ALA A 29 10.32 5.35 -3.63
CA ALA A 29 10.18 5.31 -2.18
C ALA A 29 9.17 6.34 -1.66
N THR A 30 9.22 7.57 -2.18
CA THR A 30 8.32 8.66 -1.81
C THR A 30 6.88 8.33 -2.24
N ALA A 31 6.67 7.89 -3.47
CA ALA A 31 5.36 7.49 -3.99
C ALA A 31 4.73 6.36 -3.15
N VAL A 32 5.50 5.30 -2.86
CA VAL A 32 5.03 4.18 -2.02
C VAL A 32 4.61 4.65 -0.64
N ARG A 33 5.48 5.40 0.05
CA ARG A 33 5.21 5.89 1.42
C ARG A 33 4.03 6.85 1.44
N TYR A 34 3.90 7.71 0.44
CA TYR A 34 2.79 8.63 0.30
C TYR A 34 1.46 7.89 0.13
N LEU A 35 1.40 6.89 -0.76
CA LEU A 35 0.20 6.08 -0.98
C LEU A 35 -0.16 5.24 0.25
N LEU A 36 0.82 4.68 0.97
CA LEU A 36 0.59 3.97 2.23
C LEU A 36 0.05 4.92 3.32
N GLN A 37 0.58 6.13 3.42
CA GLN A 37 0.07 7.17 4.32
C GLN A 37 -1.39 7.51 4.01
N LEU A 38 -1.74 7.68 2.73
CA LEU A 38 -3.13 7.94 2.33
C LEU A 38 -4.06 6.77 2.64
N LEU A 39 -3.57 5.52 2.53
CA LEU A 39 -4.34 4.34 2.93
C LEU A 39 -4.62 4.36 4.45
N GLU A 40 -3.60 4.60 5.27
CA GLU A 40 -3.71 4.72 6.74
C GLU A 40 -4.67 5.84 7.14
N GLU A 41 -4.58 7.00 6.49
CA GLU A 41 -5.49 8.14 6.73
C GLU A 41 -6.94 7.82 6.35
N ARG A 42 -7.16 7.05 5.27
CA ARG A 42 -8.49 6.66 4.80
C ARG A 42 -9.13 5.61 5.72
N ALA A 43 -8.35 4.66 6.23
CA ALA A 43 -8.84 3.52 7.00
C ALA A 43 -7.94 3.28 8.23
N PRO A 44 -7.96 4.18 9.23
CA PRO A 44 -7.12 4.05 10.41
C PRO A 44 -7.47 2.78 11.19
N GLY A 45 -6.46 2.12 11.75
CA GLY A 45 -6.65 0.93 12.57
C GLY A 45 -5.41 0.06 12.66
N LYS A 46 -5.58 -1.12 13.25
CA LYS A 46 -4.49 -2.08 13.49
C LYS A 46 -4.85 -3.52 13.19
N SER A 47 -5.95 -3.73 12.45
CA SER A 47 -6.44 -5.08 12.16
C SER A 47 -5.68 -5.72 11.00
N VAL A 48 -5.20 -4.91 10.02
CA VAL A 48 -4.46 -5.36 8.83
C VAL A 48 -3.15 -4.59 8.71
N GLU A 49 -2.05 -5.30 8.44
CA GLU A 49 -0.74 -4.71 8.14
C GLU A 49 -0.46 -4.80 6.64
N VAL A 50 -0.17 -3.67 5.99
CA VAL A 50 0.19 -3.61 4.57
C VAL A 50 1.68 -3.32 4.46
N ARG A 51 2.43 -4.20 3.79
CA ARG A 51 3.88 -4.16 3.65
C ARG A 51 4.28 -3.98 2.19
N VAL A 52 5.17 -3.02 1.96
CA VAL A 52 5.74 -2.75 0.64
C VAL A 52 7.26 -2.64 0.79
N PRO A 53 7.97 -3.78 0.96
CA PRO A 53 9.42 -3.77 1.13
C PRO A 53 10.11 -3.26 -0.16
N PRO A 54 11.22 -2.50 -0.02
CA PRO A 54 11.89 -2.12 1.23
C PRO A 54 11.42 -0.78 1.80
N PHE A 55 10.33 -0.20 1.29
CA PHE A 55 10.04 1.22 1.48
C PHE A 55 9.17 1.55 2.69
N GLY A 56 8.25 0.68 3.09
CA GLY A 56 7.45 0.92 4.28
C GLY A 56 6.38 -0.14 4.56
N ALA A 57 5.70 0.07 5.68
CA ALA A 57 4.50 -0.66 6.07
C ALA A 57 3.58 0.26 6.87
N VAL A 58 2.27 0.03 6.80
CA VAL A 58 1.25 0.74 7.61
C VAL A 58 0.26 -0.26 8.19
N GLN A 59 -0.40 0.15 9.27
CA GLN A 59 -1.51 -0.57 9.85
C GLN A 59 -2.82 0.14 9.53
N VAL A 60 -3.81 -0.61 9.04
CA VAL A 60 -5.09 -0.09 8.56
C VAL A 60 -6.23 -0.98 9.07
N VAL A 61 -7.45 -0.50 8.83
CA VAL A 61 -8.72 -1.15 9.15
C VAL A 61 -8.93 -1.28 10.66
N ASP A 62 -10.02 -0.67 11.13
CA ASP A 62 -10.42 -0.78 12.52
C ASP A 62 -10.85 -2.22 12.86
N GLY A 63 -10.63 -2.60 14.11
CA GLY A 63 -10.97 -3.93 14.62
C GLY A 63 -9.90 -4.54 15.50
N PRO A 64 -10.22 -5.70 16.11
CA PRO A 64 -9.27 -6.42 16.95
C PRO A 64 -8.01 -6.77 16.16
N ALA A 65 -6.88 -6.66 16.87
CA ALA A 65 -5.65 -7.30 16.43
C ALA A 65 -5.85 -8.83 16.43
N HIS A 66 -5.00 -9.53 15.70
CA HIS A 66 -4.96 -10.99 15.74
C HIS A 66 -4.78 -11.47 17.19
N THR A 67 -5.47 -12.54 17.56
CA THR A 67 -5.29 -13.21 18.85
C THR A 67 -4.37 -14.41 18.68
N ARG A 68 -3.79 -14.88 19.79
CA ARG A 68 -2.89 -16.04 19.80
C ARG A 68 -3.58 -17.23 19.11
N GLY A 69 -2.94 -17.78 18.08
CA GLY A 69 -3.45 -18.93 17.32
C GLY A 69 -4.17 -18.57 16.01
N THR A 70 -4.43 -17.28 15.74
CA THR A 70 -4.89 -16.81 14.41
C THR A 70 -3.73 -16.17 13.64
N PRO A 71 -3.54 -16.49 12.35
CA PRO A 71 -2.56 -15.80 11.53
C PRO A 71 -2.82 -14.29 11.51
N PRO A 72 -1.78 -13.44 11.54
CA PRO A 72 -1.96 -11.99 11.42
C PRO A 72 -2.54 -11.64 10.05
N ASN A 73 -3.41 -10.62 9.98
CA ASN A 73 -3.86 -10.11 8.69
C ASN A 73 -2.73 -9.27 8.07
N VAL A 74 -2.07 -9.81 7.06
CA VAL A 74 -0.92 -9.19 6.40
C VAL A 74 -1.17 -9.18 4.90
N VAL A 75 -0.96 -8.03 4.28
CA VAL A 75 -0.84 -7.87 2.83
C VAL A 75 0.60 -7.49 2.54
N GLU A 76 1.24 -8.20 1.61
CA GLU A 76 2.59 -7.90 1.16
C GLU A 76 2.64 -7.91 -0.37
N THR A 77 3.27 -6.89 -0.94
CA THR A 77 3.47 -6.75 -2.39
C THR A 77 4.71 -5.90 -2.68
N ASP A 78 5.18 -5.92 -3.93
CA ASP A 78 6.31 -5.11 -4.34
C ASP A 78 5.93 -3.64 -4.59
N PRO A 79 6.92 -2.73 -4.64
CA PRO A 79 6.67 -1.29 -4.85
C PRO A 79 5.91 -0.93 -6.11
N ALA A 80 6.16 -1.61 -7.24
CA ALA A 80 5.53 -1.27 -8.51
C ALA A 80 4.06 -1.72 -8.52
N THR A 81 3.79 -2.94 -8.06
CA THR A 81 2.42 -3.45 -7.89
C THR A 81 1.63 -2.58 -6.92
N TRP A 82 2.22 -2.17 -5.78
CA TRP A 82 1.55 -1.26 -4.85
C TRP A 82 1.14 0.07 -5.50
N VAL A 83 2.04 0.72 -6.25
CA VAL A 83 1.72 1.97 -6.94
C VAL A 83 0.61 1.75 -7.96
N ALA A 84 0.64 0.67 -8.74
CA ALA A 84 -0.39 0.38 -9.73
C ALA A 84 -1.77 0.17 -9.10
N LEU A 85 -1.86 -0.61 -8.03
CA LEU A 85 -3.09 -0.86 -7.29
C LEU A 85 -3.64 0.40 -6.62
N ALA A 86 -2.78 1.12 -5.90
CA ALA A 86 -3.16 2.31 -5.15
C ALA A 86 -3.59 3.47 -6.07
N THR A 87 -3.03 3.55 -7.28
CA THR A 87 -3.42 4.55 -8.29
C THR A 87 -4.52 4.07 -9.24
N GLY A 88 -4.94 2.81 -9.16
CA GLY A 88 -6.02 2.24 -9.97
C GLY A 88 -5.63 1.89 -11.41
N ARG A 89 -4.33 1.79 -11.70
CA ARG A 89 -3.81 1.28 -12.98
C ARG A 89 -3.94 -0.23 -13.11
N GLU A 90 -4.16 -0.90 -11.99
CA GLU A 90 -4.29 -2.34 -11.89
C GLU A 90 -5.32 -2.70 -10.83
N THR A 91 -6.05 -3.79 -11.05
CA THR A 91 -7.04 -4.26 -10.08
C THR A 91 -6.42 -5.25 -9.09
N TRP A 92 -7.00 -5.29 -7.88
CA TRP A 92 -6.62 -6.28 -6.88
C TRP A 92 -6.75 -7.72 -7.40
N ALA A 93 -7.83 -8.00 -8.13
CA ALA A 93 -8.10 -9.34 -8.65
C ALA A 93 -7.03 -9.80 -9.64
N ASP A 94 -6.59 -8.92 -10.53
CA ASP A 94 -5.55 -9.24 -11.53
C ASP A 94 -4.20 -9.47 -10.84
N ALA A 95 -3.79 -8.57 -9.94
CA ALA A 95 -2.53 -8.72 -9.21
C ALA A 95 -2.52 -9.94 -8.26
N TRP A 96 -3.68 -10.30 -7.70
CA TRP A 96 -3.84 -11.53 -6.94
C TRP A 96 -3.69 -12.78 -7.83
N ALA A 97 -4.39 -12.80 -8.97
CA ALA A 97 -4.33 -13.92 -9.91
C ALA A 97 -2.91 -14.16 -10.43
N ASP A 98 -2.13 -13.09 -10.62
CA ASP A 98 -0.73 -13.14 -11.03
C ASP A 98 0.25 -13.51 -9.89
N GLY A 99 -0.23 -13.67 -8.66
CA GLY A 99 0.61 -13.98 -7.49
C GLY A 99 1.52 -12.83 -7.04
N ARG A 100 1.20 -11.58 -7.41
CA ARG A 100 1.96 -10.37 -7.05
C ARG A 100 1.53 -9.75 -5.72
N ILE A 101 0.44 -10.26 -5.15
CA ILE A 101 -0.03 -9.93 -3.81
C ILE A 101 0.01 -11.21 -2.97
N SER A 102 0.59 -11.13 -1.78
CA SER A 102 0.40 -12.10 -0.72
C SER A 102 -0.55 -11.51 0.31
N ALA A 103 -1.66 -12.18 0.59
CA ALA A 103 -2.63 -11.78 1.62
C ALA A 103 -2.92 -12.98 2.52
N SER A 104 -2.61 -12.83 3.80
CA SER A 104 -2.78 -13.87 4.82
C SER A 104 -3.69 -13.35 5.92
N GLY A 105 -4.59 -14.20 6.44
CA GLY A 105 -5.59 -13.82 7.44
C GLY A 105 -6.95 -13.49 6.83
N THR A 106 -8.02 -13.68 7.61
CA THR A 106 -9.42 -13.62 7.13
C THR A 106 -9.89 -12.22 6.76
N ARG A 107 -9.14 -11.17 7.14
CA ARG A 107 -9.47 -9.76 6.88
C ARG A 107 -8.43 -9.05 6.02
N ALA A 108 -7.48 -9.77 5.43
CA ALA A 108 -6.41 -9.16 4.65
C ALA A 108 -6.86 -8.62 3.29
N ASP A 109 -8.08 -8.89 2.85
CA ASP A 109 -8.62 -8.26 1.64
C ASP A 109 -8.90 -6.76 1.88
N ILE A 110 -8.04 -5.92 1.29
CA ILE A 110 -8.18 -4.45 1.29
C ILE A 110 -8.64 -3.90 -0.05
N SER A 111 -9.10 -4.74 -0.98
CA SER A 111 -9.50 -4.32 -2.34
C SER A 111 -10.52 -3.18 -2.34
N HIS A 112 -11.44 -3.19 -1.38
CA HIS A 112 -12.46 -2.14 -1.16
C HIS A 112 -11.89 -0.77 -0.76
N LEU A 113 -10.62 -0.71 -0.34
CA LEU A 113 -9.90 0.52 -0.02
C LEU A 113 -9.09 1.07 -1.20
N LEU A 114 -9.05 0.36 -2.32
CA LEU A 114 -8.27 0.71 -3.51
C LEU A 114 -9.21 1.11 -4.67
N PRO A 115 -8.79 2.05 -5.54
CA PRO A 115 -7.59 2.88 -5.42
C PRO A 115 -7.70 3.87 -4.24
N VAL A 116 -6.56 4.35 -3.75
CA VAL A 116 -6.52 5.42 -2.74
C VAL A 116 -6.79 6.76 -3.43
N ARG A 117 -7.33 7.75 -2.70
CA ARG A 117 -7.50 9.11 -3.22
C ARG A 117 -6.20 9.88 -3.00
N TRP A 118 -5.51 10.26 -4.08
CA TRP A 118 -4.21 10.94 -4.07
C TRP A 118 -4.24 12.25 -4.85
#